data_AF-A0AAW4ZJP4-F1
#
_entry.id   AF-A0AAW4ZJP4-F1
#
_cell.length_a   1.000
_cell.length_b   1.000
_cell.length_c   1.000
_cell.angle_alpha   90.00
_cell.angle_beta   90.00
_cell.angle_gamma   90.00
#
_symmetry.space_group_name_H-M   'P 1'
#
loop_
_entity.id
_entity.type
_entity.pdbx_description
1 polymer ?
#
loop_
_entity_poly.entity_id
_entity_poly.type
_entity_poly.pdbx_seq_one_letter_code
_entity_poly.pdbx_strand_id
1 'polypeptide(L)'
;MTKGIGMIKYGALYLLFAVVLVVVVMTTDRMRNNHLLKETKDSIYLDNDKERATFAAEIVRKYIVKPDQVLPTTEKGLLPYHYGYADLNNDGSDEVFIIMQTDDFCTSKGCQGYLFSHTQKKLAYWKSIYRPILMADESHNGWRDILMAADNKMYRIEYVAGTYQTDLTKASEFNNRQQALIAVGLALDSKYYRNGGSNLALNYSQPIFDCQQCFLFSFNRYDESENDFYLTVNTKDKTVATYP
;
A
#
# COMPACT_ATOMS: atom_id res chain seq x y z
N MET A 1 30.02 -40.36 81.45
CA MET A 1 29.02 -41.39 81.81
C MET A 1 27.99 -41.49 80.68
N THR A 2 28.04 -42.60 79.94
CA THR A 2 26.95 -43.30 79.20
C THR A 2 25.98 -42.59 78.22
N LYS A 3 25.94 -43.18 77.00
CA LYS A 3 24.79 -43.46 76.09
C LYS A 3 24.04 -42.27 75.47
N GLY A 4 23.57 -42.30 74.21
CA GLY A 4 23.57 -43.30 73.15
C GLY A 4 22.37 -43.10 72.21
N ILE A 5 22.62 -43.17 70.89
CA ILE A 5 21.77 -43.65 69.77
C ILE A 5 20.42 -42.96 69.47
N GLY A 6 20.25 -42.56 68.20
CA GLY A 6 18.94 -42.35 67.57
C GLY A 6 19.00 -41.84 66.12
N MET A 7 19.24 -42.74 65.16
CA MET A 7 19.06 -42.52 63.71
C MET A 7 17.60 -42.84 63.33
N ILE A 8 16.82 -41.93 62.73
CA ILE A 8 15.65 -42.29 61.89
C ILE A 8 15.43 -41.27 60.74
N LYS A 9 15.70 -41.77 59.52
CA LYS A 9 15.02 -41.67 58.21
C LYS A 9 14.61 -40.33 57.56
N TYR A 10 15.05 -40.22 56.30
CA TYR A 10 14.54 -39.37 55.22
C TYR A 10 13.04 -39.53 54.95
N GLY A 11 12.37 -38.42 54.62
CA GLY A 11 11.04 -38.38 54.01
C GLY A 11 10.77 -37.01 53.40
N ALA A 12 10.62 -36.96 52.08
CA ALA A 12 10.40 -35.77 51.28
C ALA A 12 9.08 -35.05 51.60
N LEU A 13 9.04 -33.71 51.52
CA LEU A 13 7.93 -32.99 50.90
C LEU A 13 8.28 -31.53 50.56
N TYR A 14 7.82 -31.13 49.38
CA TYR A 14 8.08 -29.90 48.65
C TYR A 14 7.37 -28.66 49.23
N LEU A 15 7.97 -27.50 48.92
CA LEU A 15 7.38 -26.16 48.73
C LEU A 15 6.77 -25.45 49.94
N LEU A 16 7.25 -24.24 50.23
CA LEU A 16 6.51 -23.01 49.91
C LEU A 16 7.29 -21.73 50.30
N PHE A 17 7.16 -20.74 49.43
CA PHE A 17 7.33 -19.28 49.61
C PHE A 17 8.71 -18.69 49.96
N ALA A 18 9.31 -18.06 48.94
CA ALA A 18 9.99 -16.79 49.13
C ALA A 18 9.72 -15.88 47.92
N VAL A 19 8.89 -14.86 48.13
CA VAL A 19 8.85 -13.63 47.34
C VAL A 19 9.50 -12.56 48.22
N VAL A 20 10.50 -11.84 47.72
CA VAL A 20 10.49 -10.37 47.53
C VAL A 20 11.77 -9.93 46.81
N LEU A 21 11.53 -9.19 45.72
CA LEU A 21 12.35 -8.33 44.85
C LEU A 21 13.63 -7.68 45.40
N VAL A 22 14.63 -7.49 44.52
CA VAL A 22 15.00 -6.17 43.94
C VAL A 22 15.51 -6.33 42.49
N VAL A 23 14.86 -5.61 41.58
CA VAL A 23 15.28 -5.31 40.20
C VAL A 23 16.09 -4.02 40.21
N VAL A 24 17.29 -3.98 39.61
CA VAL A 24 17.91 -2.76 39.07
C VAL A 24 18.78 -3.08 37.83
N VAL A 25 18.29 -2.61 36.67
CA VAL A 25 18.96 -2.23 35.41
C VAL A 25 19.55 -3.33 34.52
N MET A 26 18.70 -3.85 33.63
CA MET A 26 19.03 -4.28 32.27
C MET A 26 18.16 -3.48 31.29
N THR A 27 18.36 -2.16 31.21
CA THR A 27 17.56 -1.27 30.34
C THR A 27 18.45 -0.26 29.62
N THR A 28 19.42 -0.72 28.83
CA THR A 28 20.13 0.17 27.89
C THR A 28 20.34 -0.40 26.49
N ASP A 29 20.17 -1.71 26.24
CA ASP A 29 20.38 -2.27 24.89
C ASP A 29 19.13 -2.39 24.01
N ARG A 30 17.91 -2.33 24.58
CA ARG A 30 16.67 -2.46 23.77
C ARG A 30 16.31 -1.19 22.98
N MET A 31 16.74 -0.02 23.45
CA MET A 31 16.41 1.28 22.83
C MET A 31 17.35 1.61 21.65
N ARG A 32 18.61 1.15 21.66
CA ARG A 32 19.59 1.42 20.60
C ARG A 32 19.32 0.59 19.34
N ASN A 33 18.93 -0.68 19.47
CA ASN A 33 18.62 -1.54 18.31
C ASN A 33 17.34 -1.12 17.57
N ASN A 34 16.31 -0.65 18.29
CA ASN A 34 15.08 -0.15 17.66
C ASN A 34 15.32 1.13 16.85
N HIS A 35 16.23 2.01 17.29
CA HIS A 35 16.59 3.21 16.56
C HIS A 35 17.33 2.87 15.27
N LEU A 36 18.35 2.00 15.34
CA LEU A 36 19.12 1.53 14.18
C LEU A 36 18.26 0.79 13.15
N LEU A 37 17.35 -0.08 13.59
CA LEU A 37 16.42 -0.79 12.70
C LEU A 37 15.44 0.17 12.03
N LYS A 38 14.96 1.19 12.75
CA LYS A 38 14.08 2.21 12.18
C LYS A 38 14.82 3.08 11.18
N GLU A 39 16.01 3.57 11.52
CA GLU A 39 16.85 4.37 10.61
C GLU A 39 17.23 3.59 9.35
N THR A 40 17.57 2.30 9.48
CA THR A 40 17.93 1.46 8.33
C THR A 40 16.72 1.13 7.47
N LYS A 41 15.55 0.86 8.08
CA LYS A 41 14.32 0.60 7.33
C LYS A 41 13.85 1.86 6.61
N ASP A 42 13.90 3.02 7.27
CA ASP A 42 13.51 4.30 6.70
C ASP A 42 14.50 4.71 5.58
N SER A 43 15.82 4.47 5.74
CA SER A 43 16.81 4.76 4.69
C SER A 43 16.67 3.85 3.48
N ILE A 44 16.50 2.53 3.68
CA ILE A 44 16.28 1.57 2.58
C ILE A 44 14.97 1.89 1.85
N TYR A 45 13.92 2.28 2.58
CA TYR A 45 12.65 2.67 1.99
C TYR A 45 12.79 3.95 1.15
N LEU A 46 13.50 4.96 1.65
CA LEU A 46 13.77 6.21 0.94
C LEU A 46 14.68 6.02 -0.29
N ASP A 47 15.70 5.17 -0.19
CA ASP A 47 16.59 4.83 -1.31
C ASP A 47 15.82 4.07 -2.38
N ASN A 48 15.02 3.06 -2.00
CA ASN A 48 14.14 2.34 -2.92
C ASN A 48 13.15 3.29 -3.60
N ASP A 49 12.54 4.22 -2.87
CA ASP A 49 11.61 5.21 -3.44
C ASP A 49 12.30 6.15 -4.42
N LYS A 50 13.54 6.58 -4.13
CA LYS A 50 14.34 7.41 -5.03
C LYS A 50 14.76 6.64 -6.29
N GLU A 51 15.18 5.40 -6.15
CA GLU A 51 15.55 4.52 -7.26
C GLU A 51 14.33 4.24 -8.15
N ARG A 52 13.20 3.89 -7.55
CA ARG A 52 11.91 3.70 -8.21
C ARG A 52 11.42 4.97 -8.91
N ALA A 53 11.57 6.14 -8.28
CA ALA A 53 11.26 7.41 -8.93
C ALA A 53 12.16 7.65 -10.16
N THR A 54 13.45 7.35 -10.03
CA THR A 54 14.43 7.52 -11.09
C THR A 54 14.14 6.59 -12.27
N PHE A 55 13.88 5.31 -12.00
CA PHE A 55 13.53 4.30 -13.01
C PHE A 55 12.26 4.67 -13.77
N ALA A 56 11.19 5.09 -13.07
CA ALA A 56 9.96 5.56 -13.70
C ALA A 56 10.22 6.80 -14.58
N ALA A 57 11.00 7.76 -14.08
CA ALA A 57 11.36 8.96 -14.83
C ALA A 57 12.18 8.66 -16.09
N GLU A 58 13.09 7.68 -16.04
CA GLU A 58 13.82 7.19 -17.22
C GLU A 58 12.88 6.59 -18.27
N ILE A 59 11.94 5.75 -17.86
CA ILE A 59 10.95 5.18 -18.77
C ILE A 59 10.13 6.29 -19.43
N VAL A 60 9.64 7.25 -18.64
CA VAL A 60 8.84 8.36 -19.18
C VAL A 60 9.63 9.12 -20.23
N ARG A 61 10.87 9.53 -19.92
CA ARG A 61 11.76 10.26 -20.84
C ARG A 61 12.09 9.49 -22.11
N LYS A 62 12.31 8.18 -22.00
CA LYS A 62 12.81 7.35 -23.11
C LYS A 62 11.70 6.83 -24.02
N TYR A 63 10.52 6.54 -23.46
CA TYR A 63 9.49 5.76 -24.16
C TYR A 63 8.11 6.43 -24.25
N ILE A 64 7.81 7.42 -23.39
CA ILE A 64 6.46 7.98 -23.31
C ILE A 64 6.41 9.38 -23.93
N VAL A 65 7.35 10.26 -23.58
CA VAL A 65 7.41 11.61 -24.13
C VAL A 65 8.23 11.66 -25.40
N LYS A 66 7.96 12.66 -26.25
CA LYS A 66 8.79 12.91 -27.43
C LYS A 66 10.16 13.46 -26.98
N PRO A 67 11.25 13.21 -27.75
CA PRO A 67 12.60 13.65 -27.37
C PRO A 67 12.75 15.16 -27.11
N ASP A 68 11.92 15.98 -27.76
CA ASP A 68 11.88 17.44 -27.67
C ASP A 68 10.82 17.97 -26.68
N GLN A 69 9.98 17.09 -26.13
CA GLN A 69 8.90 17.47 -25.22
C GLN A 69 9.46 17.67 -23.81
N VAL A 70 9.55 18.94 -23.40
CA VAL A 70 9.79 19.30 -22.01
C VAL A 70 8.52 19.04 -21.22
N LEU A 71 8.58 18.09 -20.31
CA LEU A 71 7.47 17.88 -19.39
C LEU A 71 7.38 19.06 -18.41
N PRO A 72 6.19 19.66 -18.22
CA PRO A 72 6.03 20.71 -17.24
C PRO A 72 6.31 20.11 -15.86
N THR A 73 7.27 20.70 -15.14
CA THR A 73 7.26 20.57 -13.69
C THR A 73 6.09 21.45 -13.26
N THR A 74 5.05 20.88 -12.65
CA THR A 74 3.91 21.72 -12.20
C THR A 74 4.42 22.83 -11.27
N GLU A 75 3.68 23.93 -11.11
CA GLU A 75 4.07 25.06 -10.26
C GLU A 75 4.39 24.67 -8.80
N LYS A 76 3.99 23.46 -8.38
CA LYS A 76 4.24 22.85 -7.05
C LYS A 76 5.29 21.73 -7.05
N GLY A 77 6.01 21.49 -8.15
CA GLY A 77 6.99 20.40 -8.22
C GLY A 77 6.40 19.00 -8.43
N LEU A 78 5.08 18.86 -8.64
CA LEU A 78 4.45 17.56 -8.89
C LEU A 78 4.89 17.02 -10.24
N LEU A 79 5.16 15.71 -10.25
CA LEU A 79 5.48 14.96 -11.46
C LEU A 79 4.30 14.99 -12.45
N PRO A 80 4.55 14.98 -13.76
CA PRO A 80 3.51 14.98 -14.80
C PRO A 80 2.87 13.59 -15.00
N TYR A 81 3.11 12.66 -14.08
CA TYR A 81 2.58 11.31 -14.04
C TYR A 81 2.53 10.80 -12.60
N HIS A 82 1.75 9.74 -12.38
CA HIS A 82 1.82 8.90 -11.21
C HIS A 82 2.37 7.53 -11.59
N TYR A 83 3.00 6.85 -10.65
CA TYR A 83 3.53 5.51 -10.86
C TYR A 83 3.35 4.62 -9.63
N GLY A 84 3.40 3.32 -9.84
CA GLY A 84 3.40 2.30 -8.78
C GLY A 84 4.12 1.04 -9.25
N TYR A 85 4.55 0.25 -8.29
CA TYR A 85 5.36 -0.95 -8.50
C TYR A 85 4.68 -2.16 -7.89
N ALA A 86 4.75 -3.29 -8.59
CA ALA A 86 4.31 -4.58 -8.10
C ALA A 86 4.97 -5.71 -8.88
N ASP A 87 5.39 -6.76 -8.18
CA ASP A 87 5.74 -8.05 -8.77
C ASP A 87 4.44 -8.76 -9.22
N LEU A 88 4.08 -8.59 -10.50
CA LEU A 88 2.84 -9.11 -11.03
C LEU A 88 2.98 -10.59 -11.42
N ASN A 89 4.18 -11.09 -11.68
CA ASN A 89 4.42 -12.47 -12.13
C ASN A 89 5.10 -13.36 -11.09
N ASN A 90 5.35 -12.83 -9.89
CA ASN A 90 6.02 -13.47 -8.76
C ASN A 90 7.43 -13.97 -9.11
N ASP A 91 8.17 -13.23 -9.95
CA ASP A 91 9.57 -13.52 -10.32
C ASP A 91 10.61 -12.86 -9.39
N GLY A 92 10.14 -12.07 -8.41
CA GLY A 92 10.97 -11.31 -7.48
C GLY A 92 11.36 -9.92 -7.98
N SER A 93 10.89 -9.50 -9.16
CA SER A 93 11.15 -8.19 -9.74
C SER A 93 9.84 -7.45 -10.02
N ASP A 94 9.78 -6.18 -9.62
CA ASP A 94 8.56 -5.41 -9.82
C ASP A 94 8.38 -4.94 -11.27
N GLU A 95 7.16 -5.08 -11.78
CA GLU A 95 6.65 -4.26 -12.86
C GLU A 95 6.35 -2.83 -12.38
N VAL A 96 6.43 -1.87 -13.29
CA VAL A 96 6.05 -0.48 -13.05
C VAL A 96 4.86 -0.08 -13.93
N PHE A 97 3.83 0.44 -13.28
CA PHE A 97 2.72 1.10 -13.96
C PHE A 97 2.88 2.60 -13.87
N ILE A 98 2.66 3.30 -14.98
CA ILE A 98 2.78 4.75 -15.11
C ILE A 98 1.51 5.28 -15.76
N ILE A 99 0.82 6.20 -15.08
CA ILE A 99 -0.33 6.93 -15.64
C ILE A 99 0.02 8.41 -15.77
N MET A 100 -0.12 8.95 -16.97
CA MET A 100 0.14 10.35 -17.24
C MET A 100 -1.00 11.22 -16.69
N GLN A 101 -0.72 12.48 -16.37
CA GLN A 101 -1.73 13.41 -15.86
C GLN A 101 -1.71 14.79 -16.51
N THR A 102 -0.97 14.96 -17.62
CA THR A 102 -0.96 16.20 -18.39
C THR A 102 -1.92 16.12 -19.58
N ASP A 103 -2.39 17.27 -20.05
CA ASP A 103 -3.40 17.38 -21.12
C ASP A 103 -2.98 16.70 -22.43
N ASP A 104 -1.68 16.63 -22.74
CA ASP A 104 -1.17 15.91 -23.92
C ASP A 104 -1.49 14.40 -23.89
N PHE A 105 -1.68 13.84 -22.68
CA PHE A 105 -1.92 12.42 -22.45
C PHE A 105 -3.29 12.12 -21.85
N CYS A 106 -4.06 13.17 -21.52
CA CYS A 106 -5.37 13.05 -20.89
C CYS A 106 -6.45 13.69 -21.75
N THR A 107 -7.60 13.05 -21.78
CA THR A 107 -8.82 13.59 -22.37
C THR A 107 -9.90 13.64 -21.30
N SER A 108 -11.06 14.20 -21.61
CA SER A 108 -12.23 14.11 -20.73
C SER A 108 -12.64 12.66 -20.41
N LYS A 109 -12.22 11.69 -21.23
CA LYS A 109 -12.45 10.25 -21.04
C LYS A 109 -11.36 9.53 -20.26
N GLY A 110 -10.37 10.25 -19.76
CA GLY A 110 -9.30 9.70 -18.93
C GLY A 110 -7.92 9.83 -19.58
N CYS A 111 -6.94 9.21 -18.94
CA CYS A 111 -5.53 9.38 -19.26
C CYS A 111 -4.92 8.13 -19.88
N GLN A 112 -3.73 8.30 -20.43
CA GLN A 112 -2.91 7.20 -20.94
C GLN A 112 -2.13 6.53 -19.82
N GLY A 113 -2.18 5.20 -19.79
CA GLY A 113 -1.46 4.36 -18.83
C GLY A 113 -0.57 3.34 -19.51
N TYR A 114 0.55 3.03 -18.88
CA TYR A 114 1.59 2.18 -19.43
C TYR A 114 2.08 1.21 -18.36
N LEU A 115 2.32 -0.04 -18.74
CA LEU A 115 2.92 -1.06 -17.89
C LEU A 115 4.24 -1.50 -18.50
N PHE A 116 5.30 -1.53 -17.70
CA PHE A 116 6.63 -1.97 -18.08
C PHE A 116 7.15 -3.00 -17.07
N SER A 117 7.94 -3.95 -17.55
CA SER A 117 8.73 -4.84 -16.69
C SER A 117 9.93 -4.11 -16.06
N HIS A 118 10.57 -4.76 -15.08
CA HIS A 118 11.82 -4.32 -14.47
C HIS A 118 12.98 -4.10 -15.46
N THR A 119 12.93 -4.69 -16.67
CA THR A 119 13.92 -4.46 -17.75
C THR A 119 13.53 -3.35 -18.73
N GLN A 120 12.52 -2.54 -18.40
CA GLN A 120 11.95 -1.49 -19.25
C GLN A 120 11.30 -2.01 -20.55
N LYS A 121 11.00 -3.32 -20.65
CA LYS A 121 10.16 -3.85 -21.75
C LYS A 121 8.70 -3.45 -21.49
N LYS A 122 8.08 -2.75 -22.45
CA LYS A 122 6.65 -2.42 -22.41
C LYS A 122 5.81 -3.71 -22.47
N LEU A 123 4.96 -3.90 -21.47
CA LEU A 123 4.06 -5.04 -21.35
C LEU A 123 2.66 -4.70 -21.86
N ALA A 124 2.16 -3.50 -21.57
CA ALA A 124 0.82 -3.08 -21.99
C ALA A 124 0.67 -1.55 -22.02
N TYR A 125 -0.39 -1.10 -22.69
CA TYR A 125 -0.76 0.30 -22.84
C TYR A 125 -2.26 0.44 -22.95
N TRP A 126 -2.81 1.44 -22.25
CA TRP A 126 -4.23 1.78 -22.27
C TRP A 126 -4.44 3.27 -22.53
N LYS A 127 -5.60 3.56 -23.10
CA LYS A 127 -6.12 4.92 -23.27
C LYS A 127 -7.39 5.05 -22.43
N SER A 128 -7.68 6.27 -21.98
CA SER A 128 -8.95 6.61 -21.34
C SER A 128 -9.21 5.82 -20.05
N ILE A 129 -8.18 5.73 -19.22
CA ILE A 129 -8.25 5.08 -17.90
C ILE A 129 -8.13 6.12 -16.79
N TYR A 130 -8.60 5.76 -15.61
CA TYR A 130 -8.56 6.59 -14.41
C TYR A 130 -7.95 5.82 -13.25
N ARG A 131 -7.54 6.56 -12.23
CA ARG A 131 -7.33 5.96 -10.91
C ARG A 131 -8.68 5.66 -10.26
N PRO A 132 -8.76 4.60 -9.45
CA PRO A 132 -7.64 3.80 -8.97
C PRO A 132 -7.23 2.67 -9.92
N ILE A 133 -5.98 2.23 -9.78
CA ILE A 133 -5.40 1.06 -10.44
C ILE A 133 -4.98 0.11 -9.32
N LEU A 134 -5.67 -1.02 -9.17
CA LEU A 134 -5.51 -1.93 -8.04
C LEU A 134 -4.94 -3.28 -8.49
N MET A 135 -4.34 -3.99 -7.54
CA MET A 135 -3.96 -5.37 -7.72
C MET A 135 -5.12 -6.30 -7.31
N ALA A 136 -5.54 -7.17 -8.22
CA ALA A 136 -6.53 -8.19 -7.91
C ALA A 136 -5.93 -9.29 -7.01
N ASP A 137 -6.77 -10.03 -6.30
CA ASP A 137 -6.30 -11.24 -5.60
C ASP A 137 -6.05 -12.40 -6.59
N GLU A 138 -6.76 -12.39 -7.71
CA GLU A 138 -6.71 -13.41 -8.74
C GLU A 138 -5.50 -13.25 -9.67
N SER A 139 -5.15 -14.35 -10.33
CA SER A 139 -4.07 -14.42 -11.30
C SER A 139 -4.49 -15.28 -12.49
N HIS A 140 -4.04 -14.91 -13.68
CA HIS A 140 -4.19 -15.70 -14.89
C HIS A 140 -2.82 -15.93 -15.55
N ASN A 141 -2.55 -17.17 -15.94
CA ASN A 141 -1.31 -17.56 -16.61
C ASN A 141 -0.03 -17.16 -15.85
N GLY A 142 -0.07 -17.19 -14.52
CA GLY A 142 1.05 -16.85 -13.65
C GLY A 142 1.23 -15.36 -13.37
N TRP A 143 0.32 -14.51 -13.86
CA TRP A 143 0.36 -13.06 -13.63
C TRP A 143 -0.87 -12.60 -12.85
N ARG A 144 -0.69 -11.70 -11.89
CA ARG A 144 -1.76 -11.03 -11.14
C ARG A 144 -2.61 -10.19 -12.07
N ASP A 145 -3.92 -10.27 -11.91
CA ASP A 145 -4.82 -9.40 -12.66
C ASP A 145 -4.76 -7.97 -12.11
N ILE A 146 -5.06 -7.01 -12.98
CA ILE A 146 -5.12 -5.59 -12.63
C ILE A 146 -6.58 -5.15 -12.63
N LEU A 147 -7.01 -4.41 -11.61
CA LEU A 147 -8.31 -3.76 -11.62
C LEU A 147 -8.15 -2.30 -12.03
N MET A 148 -8.87 -1.89 -13.07
CA MET A 148 -8.63 -0.62 -13.74
C MET A 148 -9.94 0.11 -13.96
N ALA A 149 -9.98 1.39 -13.58
CA ALA A 149 -11.14 2.23 -13.83
C ALA A 149 -11.12 2.82 -15.25
N ALA A 150 -12.25 2.72 -15.95
CA ALA A 150 -12.50 3.36 -17.24
C ALA A 150 -14.01 3.54 -17.44
N ASP A 151 -14.43 4.59 -18.15
CA ASP A 151 -15.86 4.84 -18.47
C ASP A 151 -16.81 4.70 -17.26
N ASN A 152 -16.42 5.26 -16.11
CA ASN A 152 -17.15 5.18 -14.82
C ASN A 152 -17.40 3.77 -14.28
N LYS A 153 -16.66 2.78 -14.78
CA LYS A 153 -16.68 1.39 -14.34
C LYS A 153 -15.29 0.93 -13.96
N MET A 154 -15.21 -0.20 -13.29
CA MET A 154 -13.94 -0.88 -13.03
C MET A 154 -13.93 -2.21 -13.77
N TYR A 155 -12.80 -2.55 -14.35
CA TYR A 155 -12.61 -3.74 -15.16
C TYR A 155 -11.50 -4.60 -14.59
N ARG A 156 -11.65 -5.92 -14.69
CA ARG A 156 -10.58 -6.88 -14.42
C ARG A 156 -9.80 -7.13 -15.70
N ILE A 157 -8.52 -6.82 -15.63
CA ILE A 157 -7.59 -6.90 -16.74
C ILE A 157 -6.72 -8.13 -16.54
N GLU A 158 -7.03 -9.17 -17.31
CA GLU A 158 -6.37 -10.46 -17.21
C GLU A 158 -5.13 -10.51 -18.10
N TYR A 159 -4.14 -11.31 -17.70
CA TYR A 159 -3.00 -11.66 -18.54
C TYR A 159 -3.30 -12.92 -19.35
N VAL A 160 -3.50 -12.77 -20.65
CA VAL A 160 -3.91 -13.87 -21.55
C VAL A 160 -3.06 -13.85 -22.82
N ALA A 161 -2.60 -15.02 -23.25
CA ALA A 161 -1.81 -15.18 -24.47
C ALA A 161 -0.54 -14.30 -24.52
N GLY A 162 0.14 -14.12 -23.38
CA GLY A 162 1.42 -13.40 -23.30
C GLY A 162 1.33 -11.88 -23.17
N THR A 163 0.13 -11.32 -22.92
CA THR A 163 -0.08 -9.88 -22.70
C THR A 163 -1.28 -9.63 -21.79
N TYR A 164 -1.32 -8.45 -21.15
CA TYR A 164 -2.55 -7.96 -20.52
C TYR A 164 -3.57 -7.54 -21.58
N GLN A 165 -4.86 -7.73 -21.27
CA GLN A 165 -5.96 -7.21 -22.08
C GLN A 165 -5.91 -5.68 -22.18
N THR A 166 -5.73 -5.14 -23.38
CA THR A 166 -5.73 -3.68 -23.63
C THR A 166 -7.05 -3.16 -24.17
N ASP A 167 -7.87 -4.05 -24.71
CA ASP A 167 -9.23 -3.78 -25.16
C ASP A 167 -10.22 -3.99 -24.01
N LEU A 168 -10.53 -2.90 -23.30
CA LEU A 168 -11.41 -2.92 -22.12
C LEU A 168 -12.84 -3.36 -22.42
N THR A 169 -13.27 -3.35 -23.69
CA THR A 169 -14.61 -3.83 -24.07
C THR A 169 -14.75 -5.36 -23.94
N LYS A 170 -13.61 -6.07 -23.86
CA LYS A 170 -13.54 -7.53 -23.67
C LYS A 170 -13.21 -7.91 -22.23
N ALA A 171 -12.82 -6.94 -21.40
CA ALA A 171 -12.53 -7.17 -20.00
C ALA A 171 -13.83 -7.35 -19.21
N SER A 172 -13.80 -8.20 -18.18
CA SER A 172 -14.94 -8.38 -17.30
C SER A 172 -15.12 -7.17 -16.38
N GLU A 173 -16.36 -6.76 -16.15
CA GLU A 173 -16.66 -5.69 -15.18
C GLU A 173 -16.39 -6.22 -13.76
N PHE A 174 -15.64 -5.46 -12.98
CA PHE A 174 -15.42 -5.70 -11.56
C PHE A 174 -16.24 -4.71 -10.73
N ASN A 175 -16.99 -5.24 -9.75
CA ASN A 175 -17.87 -4.43 -8.92
C ASN A 175 -17.55 -4.63 -7.45
N ASN A 176 -16.98 -3.60 -6.82
CA ASN A 176 -16.66 -3.57 -5.39
C ASN A 176 -17.65 -2.74 -4.56
N ARG A 177 -18.86 -2.46 -5.06
CA ARG A 177 -19.82 -1.57 -4.38
C ARG A 177 -20.15 -2.03 -2.96
N GLN A 178 -20.31 -3.33 -2.74
CA GLN A 178 -20.58 -3.87 -1.39
C GLN A 178 -19.38 -3.67 -0.46
N GLN A 179 -18.16 -3.88 -0.95
CA GLN A 179 -16.93 -3.64 -0.19
C GLN A 179 -16.78 -2.15 0.12
N ALA A 180 -17.08 -1.26 -0.82
CA ALA A 180 -17.06 0.19 -0.58
C ALA A 180 -18.04 0.61 0.53
N LEU A 181 -19.24 0.02 0.60
CA LEU A 181 -20.21 0.28 1.68
C LEU A 181 -19.69 -0.21 3.04
N ILE A 182 -19.04 -1.38 3.07
CA ILE A 182 -18.37 -1.88 4.28
C ILE A 182 -17.24 -0.93 4.70
N ALA A 183 -16.45 -0.45 3.74
CA ALA A 183 -15.35 0.47 3.99
C ALA A 183 -15.84 1.80 4.59
N VAL A 184 -16.94 2.35 4.06
CA VAL A 184 -17.60 3.53 4.63
C VAL A 184 -18.02 3.27 6.08
N GLY A 185 -18.65 2.13 6.36
CA GLY A 185 -19.05 1.76 7.72
C GLY A 185 -17.86 1.71 8.69
N LEU A 186 -16.77 1.07 8.27
CA LEU A 186 -15.52 1.00 9.05
C LEU A 186 -14.90 2.40 9.27
N ALA A 187 -14.85 3.24 8.23
CA ALA A 187 -14.32 4.59 8.33
C ALA A 187 -15.12 5.43 9.34
N LEU A 188 -16.46 5.42 9.25
CA LEU A 188 -17.36 6.14 10.14
C LEU A 188 -17.29 5.62 11.59
N ASP A 189 -17.09 4.31 11.78
CA ASP A 189 -16.96 3.69 13.10
C ASP A 189 -15.59 3.94 13.76
N SER A 190 -14.59 4.33 12.96
CA SER A 190 -13.23 4.51 13.44
C SER A 190 -13.11 5.63 14.46
N LYS A 191 -12.18 5.46 15.42
CA LYS A 191 -11.83 6.52 16.39
C LYS A 191 -11.34 7.81 15.71
N TYR A 192 -10.79 7.70 14.49
CA TYR A 192 -10.23 8.85 13.76
C TYR A 192 -11.34 9.75 13.23
N TYR A 193 -12.37 9.16 12.61
CA TYR A 193 -13.51 9.92 12.11
C TYR A 193 -14.44 10.37 13.25
N ARG A 194 -14.68 9.52 14.25
CA ARG A 194 -15.52 9.88 15.41
C ARG A 194 -14.97 11.07 16.21
N ASN A 195 -13.67 11.36 16.09
CA ASN A 195 -13.05 12.53 16.69
C ASN A 195 -13.27 13.78 15.82
N GLY A 196 -14.53 14.19 15.67
CA GLY A 196 -14.90 15.45 15.02
C GLY A 196 -14.87 15.45 13.49
N GLY A 197 -14.89 14.28 12.85
CA GLY A 197 -14.87 14.14 11.39
C GLY A 197 -16.17 14.58 10.71
N SER A 198 -16.02 15.14 9.51
CA SER A 198 -17.11 15.55 8.61
C SER A 198 -16.70 15.29 7.15
N ASN A 199 -17.65 15.34 6.21
CA ASN A 199 -17.40 15.25 4.76
C ASN A 199 -16.57 14.02 4.32
N LEU A 200 -16.90 12.83 4.85
CA LEU A 200 -16.22 11.61 4.42
C LEU A 200 -16.47 11.35 2.93
N ALA A 201 -15.41 11.26 2.14
CA ALA A 201 -15.48 11.01 0.71
C ALA A 201 -14.43 9.96 0.29
N LEU A 202 -14.78 9.12 -0.68
CA LEU A 202 -13.79 8.23 -1.32
C LEU A 202 -12.76 9.08 -2.06
N ASN A 203 -11.49 8.79 -1.85
CA ASN A 203 -10.39 9.43 -2.54
C ASN A 203 -9.69 8.43 -3.46
N TYR A 204 -9.72 8.70 -4.76
CA TYR A 204 -9.14 7.80 -5.76
C TYR A 204 -7.64 8.02 -5.98
N SER A 205 -6.97 8.80 -5.15
CA SER A 205 -5.51 9.03 -5.19
C SER A 205 -4.73 7.97 -4.39
N GLN A 206 -5.33 6.81 -4.15
CA GLN A 206 -4.65 5.67 -3.54
C GLN A 206 -3.42 5.22 -4.36
N PRO A 207 -2.42 4.58 -3.71
CA PRO A 207 -1.27 4.05 -4.40
C PRO A 207 -1.66 3.17 -5.60
N ILE A 208 -0.89 3.26 -6.69
CA ILE A 208 -1.07 2.36 -7.82
C ILE A 208 -0.61 0.97 -7.39
N PHE A 209 -1.43 -0.04 -7.71
CA PHE A 209 -1.34 -1.42 -7.23
C PHE A 209 -1.62 -1.60 -5.73
N ASP A 210 -2.41 -0.72 -5.12
CA ASP A 210 -3.00 -1.00 -3.81
C ASP A 210 -3.94 -2.23 -3.89
N CYS A 211 -4.26 -2.81 -2.73
CA CYS A 211 -5.05 -4.03 -2.65
C CYS A 211 -6.50 -3.80 -3.09
N GLN A 212 -7.15 -4.79 -3.70
CA GLN A 212 -8.54 -4.64 -4.15
C GLN A 212 -9.57 -4.36 -3.03
N GLN A 213 -9.21 -4.65 -1.77
CA GLN A 213 -10.01 -4.38 -0.56
C GLN A 213 -9.62 -3.10 0.17
N CYS A 214 -8.64 -2.36 -0.35
CA CYS A 214 -8.08 -1.16 0.22
C CYS A 214 -8.83 0.05 -0.34
N PHE A 215 -9.23 0.95 0.56
CA PHE A 215 -9.94 2.17 0.23
C PHE A 215 -9.26 3.33 0.93
N LEU A 216 -9.04 4.41 0.20
CA LEU A 216 -8.62 5.69 0.75
C LEU A 216 -9.83 6.60 0.86
N PHE A 217 -10.02 7.19 2.03
CA PHE A 217 -11.01 8.23 2.27
C PHE A 217 -10.32 9.53 2.61
N SER A 218 -10.90 10.64 2.18
CA SER A 218 -10.64 11.96 2.74
C SER A 218 -11.81 12.39 3.64
N PHE A 219 -11.52 13.18 4.66
CA PHE A 219 -12.50 13.79 5.53
C PHE A 219 -11.94 15.10 6.11
N ASN A 220 -12.81 16.01 6.52
CA ASN A 220 -12.41 17.21 7.26
C ASN A 220 -12.69 17.00 8.74
N ARG A 221 -12.22 17.92 9.58
CA ARG A 221 -12.73 18.05 10.95
C ARG A 221 -13.54 19.31 11.10
N TYR A 222 -14.52 19.29 12.00
CA TYR A 222 -15.37 20.47 12.26
C TYR A 222 -14.57 21.69 12.73
N ASP A 223 -13.47 21.48 13.45
CA ASP A 223 -12.56 22.52 13.95
C ASP A 223 -11.41 22.86 12.98
N GLU A 224 -11.23 22.06 11.93
CA GLU A 224 -10.15 22.19 10.94
C GLU A 224 -10.71 22.00 9.52
N SER A 225 -11.71 22.79 9.13
CA SER A 225 -12.45 22.61 7.87
C SER A 225 -11.60 22.78 6.62
N GLU A 226 -10.51 23.53 6.70
CA GLU A 226 -9.59 23.80 5.59
C GLU A 226 -8.58 22.68 5.36
N ASN A 227 -8.49 21.70 6.27
CA ASN A 227 -7.55 20.60 6.19
C ASN A 227 -8.26 19.30 5.79
N ASP A 228 -7.72 18.63 4.78
CA ASP A 228 -8.09 17.26 4.47
C ASP A 228 -7.26 16.29 5.31
N PHE A 229 -7.94 15.36 5.95
CA PHE A 229 -7.37 14.21 6.63
C PHE A 229 -7.70 12.96 5.85
N TYR A 230 -6.83 11.95 5.94
CA TYR A 230 -6.98 10.74 5.15
C TYR A 230 -7.04 9.48 6.03
N LEU A 231 -7.89 8.53 5.63
CA LEU A 231 -8.00 7.21 6.25
C LEU A 231 -7.79 6.13 5.19
N THR A 232 -6.89 5.18 5.47
CA THR A 232 -6.91 3.90 4.77
C THR A 232 -7.82 2.93 5.50
N VAL A 233 -8.64 2.22 4.73
CA VAL A 233 -9.53 1.17 5.20
C VAL A 233 -9.24 -0.08 4.41
N ASN A 234 -8.91 -1.16 5.10
CA ASN A 234 -8.83 -2.49 4.51
C ASN A 234 -10.04 -3.30 4.97
N THR A 235 -10.91 -3.65 4.02
CA THR A 235 -12.17 -4.35 4.29
C THR A 235 -11.99 -5.84 4.55
N LYS A 236 -10.88 -6.44 4.13
CA LYS A 236 -10.52 -7.84 4.41
C LYS A 236 -10.17 -8.02 5.88
N ASP A 237 -9.28 -7.15 6.38
CA ASP A 237 -8.78 -7.22 7.76
C ASP A 237 -9.60 -6.38 8.75
N LYS A 238 -10.56 -5.59 8.23
CA LYS A 238 -11.40 -4.65 8.98
C LYS A 238 -10.58 -3.63 9.78
N THR A 239 -9.46 -3.21 9.21
CA THR A 239 -8.55 -2.24 9.83
C THR A 239 -8.74 -0.85 9.26
N VAL A 240 -8.61 0.16 10.11
CA VAL A 240 -8.58 1.58 9.73
C VAL A 240 -7.32 2.22 10.29
N ALA A 241 -6.63 3.00 9.48
CA ALA A 241 -5.46 3.77 9.87
C ALA A 241 -5.50 5.17 9.27
N THR A 242 -4.78 6.11 9.88
CA THR A 242 -4.52 7.42 9.26
C THR A 242 -3.54 7.25 8.11
N TYR A 243 -3.82 7.92 7.00
CA TYR A 243 -2.89 8.01 5.87
C TYR A 243 -2.20 9.40 5.90
N PRO A 244 -0.86 9.43 5.78
CA PRO A 244 -0.10 10.68 5.79
C PRO A 244 -0.37 11.55 4.55
#